data_AF-A0AB35W074-F1
#
_entry.id   AF-A0AB35W074-F1
#
_cell.length_a   1.000
_cell.length_b   1.000
_cell.length_c   1.000
_cell.angle_alpha   90.00
_cell.angle_beta   90.00
_cell.angle_gamma   90.00
#
_symmetry.space_group_name_H-M   'P 1'
#
loop_
_entity.id
_entity.type
_entity.pdbx_description
1 polymer ?
#
loop_
_entity_poly.entity_id
_entity_poly.type
_entity_poly.pdbx_seq_one_letter_code
_entity_poly.pdbx_strand_id
1 'polypeptide(L)'
;MIKTKRHYAVIALILSLLGCDSSGKNLENNKVSEDKKMGQTYSNQVTDERMLLVLSAPSVHDAYYKSAFQQIVDFQIAYAKSILGNDNVVILVDEDTKPYFTGKVPEDILLVDDIRDIWMRDFTTVNPEQPVQFTYTWASMTQKQSKDVQKSFNQFADRYQIQRAKTDLMIDGGNLVDDYASRVITTTRFMEDNELSYNEAKQELKATLGATEVAILEPDEEVLAHSDGMVSWVDKNTLLVNDYSKNPSFRSIVMKELKTSFPTAKIVEVPVEYKTNPKGQWEGFESACGVNLNATVTHNNIYVPTFNMPHDEKALTIIKQNTSKKVISVNAENVCPMGGSVRCLTWQVAGDNAVKLIQAARHK
;
A
#
# COMPACT_ATOMS: atom_id res chain seq x y z
N MET A 1 0.68 -36.84 38.19
CA MET A 1 1.72 -37.59 37.43
C MET A 1 1.30 -37.51 35.98
N ILE A 2 1.91 -36.69 35.11
CA ILE A 2 3.25 -36.81 34.54
C ILE A 2 3.76 -35.39 34.24
N LYS A 3 5.04 -35.15 34.54
CA LYS A 3 5.77 -33.88 34.36
C LYS A 3 6.36 -33.82 32.94
N THR A 4 6.32 -32.64 32.30
CA THR A 4 7.20 -32.31 31.18
C THR A 4 7.97 -31.02 31.48
N LYS A 5 9.28 -31.13 31.31
CA LYS A 5 10.32 -30.23 31.81
C LYS A 5 10.50 -29.00 30.92
N ARG A 6 10.44 -27.80 31.50
CA ARG A 6 11.00 -26.57 30.91
C ARG A 6 12.53 -26.64 30.94
N HIS A 7 13.17 -26.43 29.79
CA HIS A 7 14.61 -26.25 29.69
C HIS A 7 14.94 -24.76 29.84
N TYR A 8 15.75 -24.42 30.83
CA TYR A 8 16.39 -23.11 30.98
C TYR A 8 17.75 -23.18 30.28
N ALA A 9 17.96 -22.33 29.27
CA ALA A 9 19.29 -22.11 28.70
C ALA A 9 19.95 -20.94 29.44
N VAL A 10 21.08 -21.25 30.08
CA VAL A 10 21.95 -20.30 30.78
C VAL A 10 22.83 -19.61 29.73
N ILE A 11 22.72 -18.28 29.62
CA ILE A 11 23.61 -17.45 28.80
C ILE A 11 24.86 -17.15 29.64
N ALA A 12 26.01 -17.68 29.21
CA ALA A 12 27.31 -17.34 29.77
C ALA A 12 27.81 -16.03 29.15
N LEU A 13 27.97 -15.02 29.99
CA LEU A 13 28.61 -13.75 29.67
C LEU A 13 30.13 -13.97 29.64
N ILE A 14 30.78 -13.72 28.50
CA ILE A 14 32.25 -13.62 28.43
C ILE A 14 32.60 -12.14 28.31
N LEU A 15 33.11 -11.58 29.42
CA LEU A 15 33.84 -10.31 29.42
C LEU A 15 35.27 -10.56 28.94
N SER A 16 35.71 -9.82 27.93
CA SER A 16 37.13 -9.58 27.65
C SER A 16 37.42 -8.09 27.77
N LEU A 17 38.10 -7.72 28.86
CA LEU A 17 38.77 -6.44 29.07
C LEU A 17 40.25 -6.61 28.69
N LEU A 18 40.75 -5.73 27.83
CA LEU A 18 42.15 -5.35 27.52
C LEU A 18 41.99 -4.25 26.45
N GLY A 19 42.50 -3.03 26.48
CA GLY A 19 43.48 -2.29 27.27
C GLY A 19 43.82 -1.06 26.38
N CYS A 20 43.90 0.14 26.95
CA CYS A 20 44.33 1.35 26.22
C CYS A 20 45.76 1.21 25.69
N ASP A 21 46.09 1.75 24.50
CA ASP A 21 47.03 2.88 24.40
C ASP A 21 47.17 3.52 22.99
N SER A 22 47.43 4.83 23.06
CA SER A 22 48.15 5.80 22.20
C SER A 22 48.29 5.66 20.66
N SER A 23 47.92 6.77 19.99
CA SER A 23 48.65 7.55 18.95
C SER A 23 49.44 6.85 17.84
N GLY A 24 49.17 7.25 16.59
CA GLY A 24 50.13 7.13 15.49
C GLY A 24 49.54 7.47 14.13
N LYS A 25 49.90 8.64 13.60
CA LYS A 25 49.72 9.00 12.18
C LYS A 25 50.45 7.97 11.31
N ASN A 26 49.84 7.52 10.22
CA ASN A 26 50.56 7.20 9.00
C ASN A 26 49.71 7.53 7.77
N LEU A 27 50.27 8.43 6.98
CA LEU A 27 49.89 8.75 5.60
C LEU A 27 50.40 7.60 4.72
N GLU A 28 49.50 6.92 4.03
CA GLU A 28 49.86 6.24 2.78
C GLU A 28 48.85 6.59 1.69
N ASN A 29 49.39 7.27 0.68
CA ASN A 29 48.77 7.53 -0.60
C ASN A 29 48.43 6.21 -1.30
N ASN A 30 47.15 5.92 -1.47
CA ASN A 30 46.69 5.09 -2.58
C ASN A 30 45.68 5.91 -3.39
N LYS A 31 46.21 6.56 -4.44
CA LYS A 31 45.43 7.03 -5.58
C LYS A 31 44.80 5.81 -6.25
N VAL A 32 43.57 5.50 -5.85
CA VAL A 32 42.67 4.74 -6.72
C VAL A 32 42.15 5.73 -7.76
N SER A 33 42.48 5.46 -9.01
CA SER A 33 41.93 6.15 -10.16
C SER A 33 40.41 5.97 -10.15
N GLU A 34 39.68 7.00 -9.74
CA GLU A 34 38.27 7.16 -10.07
C GLU A 34 38.15 7.35 -11.57
N ASP A 35 37.95 6.24 -12.29
CA ASP A 35 37.36 6.28 -13.61
C ASP A 35 35.96 6.89 -13.47
N LYS A 36 35.86 8.20 -13.75
CA LYS A 36 34.61 8.90 -14.00
C LYS A 36 33.93 8.28 -15.23
N LYS A 37 33.19 7.19 -15.04
CA LYS A 37 32.02 6.91 -15.89
C LYS A 37 31.04 8.05 -15.63
N MET A 38 30.71 8.82 -16.67
CA MET A 38 29.59 9.77 -16.68
C MET A 38 28.39 9.11 -15.98
N GLY A 39 28.06 9.59 -14.78
CA GLY A 39 27.06 8.96 -13.92
C GLY A 39 25.71 8.91 -14.62
N GLN A 40 25.18 7.72 -14.82
CA GLN A 40 23.84 7.54 -15.34
C GLN A 40 22.85 8.08 -14.30
N THR A 41 22.15 9.17 -14.63
CA THR A 41 21.10 9.71 -13.77
C THR A 41 19.87 8.81 -13.89
N TYR A 42 19.60 8.03 -12.84
CA TYR A 42 18.39 7.21 -12.74
C TYR A 42 17.18 8.05 -12.32
N SER A 43 15.98 7.62 -12.75
CA SER A 43 14.71 8.26 -12.44
C SER A 43 14.34 8.09 -10.98
N ASN A 44 14.47 6.87 -10.46
CA ASN A 44 14.32 6.56 -9.04
C ASN A 44 15.58 6.96 -8.26
N GLN A 45 15.39 7.51 -7.07
CA GLN A 45 16.43 7.95 -6.14
C GLN A 45 16.32 7.15 -4.84
N VAL A 46 17.35 6.37 -4.52
CA VAL A 46 17.39 5.55 -3.30
C VAL A 46 17.78 6.44 -2.13
N THR A 47 16.79 6.87 -1.36
CA THR A 47 16.92 7.74 -0.19
C THR A 47 15.83 7.42 0.82
N ASP A 48 16.09 7.63 2.11
CA ASP A 48 15.10 7.38 3.17
C ASP A 48 13.85 8.29 3.10
N GLU A 49 13.93 9.39 2.34
CA GLU A 49 12.84 10.37 2.16
C GLU A 49 11.79 9.96 1.11
N ARG A 50 12.04 8.89 0.35
CA ARG A 50 11.21 8.49 -0.80
C ARG A 50 10.77 7.04 -0.69
N MET A 51 9.47 6.84 -0.54
CA MET A 51 8.90 5.50 -0.66
C MET A 51 8.92 5.05 -2.12
N LEU A 52 8.87 3.73 -2.33
CA LEU A 52 8.60 3.13 -3.63
C LEU A 52 7.11 2.79 -3.74
N LEU A 53 6.50 3.24 -4.82
CA LEU A 53 5.15 2.88 -5.23
C LEU A 53 5.26 1.88 -6.39
N VAL A 54 4.79 0.65 -6.17
CA VAL A 54 4.82 -0.42 -7.17
C VAL A 54 3.44 -0.57 -7.78
N LEU A 55 3.38 -0.47 -9.10
CA LEU A 55 2.19 -0.69 -9.92
C LEU A 55 2.35 -2.02 -10.69
N SER A 56 1.26 -2.69 -11.03
CA SER A 56 1.26 -3.86 -11.90
C SER A 56 0.36 -3.63 -13.11
N ALA A 57 0.93 -3.71 -14.31
CA ALA A 57 0.17 -3.60 -15.55
C ALA A 57 -0.55 -4.93 -15.84
N PRO A 58 -1.81 -4.90 -16.28
CA PRO A 58 -2.48 -6.11 -16.71
C PRO A 58 -1.82 -6.62 -17.99
N SER A 59 -1.81 -7.93 -18.21
CA SER A 59 -1.30 -8.46 -19.47
C SER A 59 -2.16 -8.03 -20.65
N VAL A 60 -1.55 -7.73 -21.79
CA VAL A 60 -2.26 -7.47 -23.06
C VAL A 60 -3.10 -8.66 -23.52
N HIS A 61 -2.80 -9.86 -23.00
CA HIS A 61 -3.55 -11.09 -23.25
C HIS A 61 -4.61 -11.40 -22.18
N ASP A 62 -4.74 -10.56 -21.16
CA ASP A 62 -5.72 -10.75 -20.10
C ASP A 62 -7.14 -10.50 -20.61
N ALA A 63 -7.98 -11.54 -20.56
CA ALA A 63 -9.34 -11.46 -21.07
C ALA A 63 -10.27 -10.59 -20.20
N TYR A 64 -10.01 -10.51 -18.89
CA TYR A 64 -10.80 -9.72 -17.95
C TYR A 64 -10.55 -8.23 -18.14
N TYR A 65 -9.28 -7.81 -18.25
CA TYR A 65 -8.92 -6.41 -18.43
C TYR A 65 -8.94 -5.93 -19.88
N LYS A 66 -9.19 -6.81 -20.87
CA LYS A 66 -9.12 -6.49 -22.30
C LYS A 66 -9.85 -5.22 -22.71
N SER A 67 -11.04 -4.97 -22.19
CA SER A 67 -11.86 -3.81 -22.55
C SER A 67 -11.34 -2.48 -21.97
N ALA A 68 -10.61 -2.52 -20.86
CA ALA A 68 -10.04 -1.36 -20.18
C ALA A 68 -8.51 -1.31 -20.21
N PHE A 69 -7.85 -2.23 -20.91
CA PHE A 69 -6.40 -2.35 -20.94
C PHE A 69 -5.71 -1.01 -21.23
N GLN A 70 -6.13 -0.30 -22.28
CA GLN A 70 -5.53 0.98 -22.63
C GLN A 70 -5.80 2.07 -21.57
N GLN A 71 -6.97 2.06 -20.95
CA GLN A 71 -7.32 3.00 -19.88
C GLN A 71 -6.44 2.79 -18.64
N ILE A 72 -6.16 1.53 -18.30
CA ILE A 72 -5.28 1.16 -17.19
C ILE A 72 -3.84 1.59 -17.48
N VAL A 73 -3.32 1.28 -18.68
CA VAL A 73 -1.97 1.67 -19.11
C VAL A 73 -1.80 3.20 -19.10
N ASP A 74 -2.77 3.93 -19.65
CA ASP A 74 -2.72 5.39 -19.70
C ASP A 74 -2.76 6.01 -18.29
N PHE A 75 -3.59 5.45 -17.40
CA PHE A 75 -3.60 5.83 -15.99
C PHE A 75 -2.25 5.58 -15.33
N GLN A 76 -1.66 4.39 -15.48
CA GLN A 76 -0.38 4.04 -14.86
C GLN A 76 0.77 4.93 -15.35
N ILE A 77 0.80 5.27 -16.64
CA ILE A 77 1.78 6.21 -17.20
C ILE A 77 1.61 7.61 -16.58
N ALA A 78 0.38 8.12 -16.52
CA ALA A 78 0.10 9.43 -15.94
C ALA A 78 0.43 9.47 -14.44
N TYR A 79 0.08 8.40 -13.72
CA TYR A 79 0.32 8.27 -12.30
C TYR A 79 1.82 8.17 -12.00
N ALA A 80 2.57 7.33 -12.72
CA ALA A 80 4.02 7.24 -12.61
C ALA A 80 4.70 8.60 -12.83
N LYS A 81 4.26 9.37 -13.83
CA LYS A 81 4.76 10.73 -14.07
C LYS A 81 4.50 11.69 -12.90
N SER A 82 3.37 11.54 -12.21
CA SER A 82 3.07 12.34 -11.01
C SER A 82 3.92 11.93 -9.80
N ILE A 83 4.34 10.66 -9.74
CA ILE A 83 5.18 10.12 -8.66
C ILE A 83 6.63 10.57 -8.84
N LEU A 84 7.15 10.48 -10.07
CA LEU A 84 8.53 10.81 -10.40
C LEU A 84 8.92 12.21 -9.93
N GLY A 85 10.04 12.27 -9.20
CA GLY A 85 10.57 13.48 -8.59
C GLY A 85 10.04 13.78 -7.18
N ASN A 86 8.93 13.15 -6.76
CA ASN A 86 8.37 13.24 -5.41
C ASN A 86 8.68 12.00 -4.57
N ASP A 87 8.41 10.83 -5.13
CA ASP A 87 8.71 9.50 -4.58
C ASP A 87 9.32 8.61 -5.70
N ASN A 88 9.52 7.33 -5.42
CA ASN A 88 9.97 6.34 -6.41
C ASN A 88 8.79 5.55 -6.97
N VAL A 89 8.91 5.08 -8.21
CA VAL A 89 7.90 4.23 -8.85
C VAL A 89 8.56 3.10 -9.63
N VAL A 90 7.97 1.91 -9.57
CA VAL A 90 8.27 0.79 -10.46
C VAL A 90 6.95 0.27 -11.03
N ILE A 91 6.93 0.02 -12.34
CA ILE A 91 5.82 -0.62 -13.03
C ILE A 91 6.26 -2.04 -13.37
N LEU A 92 5.58 -3.02 -12.79
CA LEU A 92 5.69 -4.43 -13.17
C LEU A 92 4.90 -4.63 -14.45
N VAL A 93 5.55 -5.21 -15.47
CA VAL A 93 4.94 -5.35 -16.79
C VAL A 93 5.48 -6.60 -17.48
N ASP A 94 4.63 -7.42 -18.07
CA ASP A 94 5.11 -8.57 -18.85
C ASP A 94 5.79 -8.14 -20.17
N GLU A 95 6.55 -9.05 -20.80
CA GLU A 95 7.31 -8.76 -22.03
C GLU A 95 6.44 -8.25 -23.19
N ASP A 96 5.24 -8.81 -23.38
CA ASP A 96 4.34 -8.46 -24.48
C ASP A 96 3.61 -7.13 -24.22
N THR A 97 3.43 -6.79 -22.95
CA THR A 97 2.80 -5.55 -22.49
C THR A 97 3.78 -4.37 -22.42
N LYS A 98 5.07 -4.63 -22.20
CA LYS A 98 6.10 -3.58 -22.06
C LYS A 98 6.14 -2.54 -23.19
N PRO A 99 5.97 -2.91 -24.49
CA PRO A 99 5.96 -1.94 -25.59
C PRO A 99 4.92 -0.82 -25.44
N TYR A 100 3.86 -1.03 -24.66
CA TYR A 100 2.84 -0.01 -24.40
C TYR A 100 3.33 1.10 -23.45
N PHE A 101 4.41 0.86 -22.71
CA PHE A 101 5.07 1.81 -21.79
C PHE A 101 6.38 2.39 -22.34
N THR A 102 7.11 1.62 -23.16
CA THR A 102 8.39 2.03 -23.75
C THR A 102 8.29 3.40 -24.41
N GLY A 103 9.20 4.30 -24.04
CA GLY A 103 9.25 5.69 -24.54
C GLY A 103 8.19 6.63 -23.96
N LYS A 104 7.23 6.14 -23.17
CA LYS A 104 6.22 6.98 -22.48
C LYS A 104 6.58 7.23 -21.01
N VAL A 105 7.40 6.36 -20.44
CA VAL A 105 8.03 6.48 -19.11
C VAL A 105 9.52 6.12 -19.20
N PRO A 106 10.35 6.49 -18.21
CA PRO A 106 11.74 6.06 -18.18
C PRO A 106 11.90 4.54 -18.16
N GLU A 107 12.86 4.01 -18.91
CA GLU A 107 13.08 2.56 -18.98
C GLU A 107 13.54 1.96 -17.64
N ASP A 108 14.18 2.75 -16.78
CA ASP A 108 14.71 2.30 -15.49
C ASP A 108 13.67 2.22 -14.36
N ILE A 109 12.39 2.41 -14.70
CA ILE A 109 11.25 2.16 -13.81
C ILE A 109 10.37 0.99 -14.27
N LEU A 110 10.71 0.36 -15.41
CA LEU A 110 10.00 -0.81 -15.93
C LEU A 110 10.72 -2.07 -15.48
N LEU A 111 10.04 -2.90 -14.70
CA LEU A 111 10.55 -4.21 -14.28
C LEU A 111 9.73 -5.30 -14.98
N VAL A 112 10.40 -6.12 -15.79
CA VAL A 112 9.70 -7.17 -16.52
C VAL A 112 9.43 -8.37 -15.62
N ASP A 113 8.16 -8.56 -15.28
CA ASP A 113 7.71 -9.65 -14.43
C ASP A 113 6.21 -9.93 -14.62
N ASP A 114 5.75 -11.09 -14.16
CA ASP A 114 4.36 -11.54 -14.26
C ASP A 114 3.68 -11.54 -12.88
N ILE A 115 2.84 -10.52 -12.66
CA ILE A 115 1.91 -10.43 -11.55
C ILE A 115 0.50 -10.43 -12.12
N ARG A 116 -0.35 -11.34 -11.62
CA ARG A 116 -1.63 -11.66 -12.25
C ARG A 116 -2.75 -10.63 -12.08
N ASP A 117 -2.54 -9.63 -11.25
CA ASP A 117 -3.58 -8.65 -10.95
C ASP A 117 -3.00 -7.23 -10.78
N ILE A 118 -3.84 -6.23 -11.01
CA ILE A 118 -3.48 -4.81 -10.96
C ILE A 118 -3.69 -4.21 -9.57
N TRP A 119 -4.52 -4.84 -8.74
CA TRP A 119 -4.89 -4.38 -7.39
C TRP A 119 -3.79 -4.68 -6.38
N MET A 120 -2.63 -4.08 -6.61
CA MET A 120 -1.38 -4.32 -5.88
C MET A 120 -1.51 -4.07 -4.37
N ARG A 121 -2.50 -3.30 -3.92
CA ARG A 121 -2.77 -3.14 -2.49
C ARG A 121 -3.19 -4.45 -1.83
N ASP A 122 -3.97 -5.28 -2.50
CA ASP A 122 -4.83 -6.23 -1.80
C ASP A 122 -4.13 -7.54 -1.43
N PHE A 123 -3.32 -8.07 -2.35
CA PHE A 123 -2.71 -9.40 -2.20
C PHE A 123 -1.21 -9.35 -1.82
N THR A 124 -0.67 -8.15 -1.61
CA THR A 124 0.76 -7.95 -1.35
C THR A 124 1.07 -7.87 0.14
N THR A 125 1.92 -6.93 0.57
CA THR A 125 2.20 -6.69 1.99
C THR A 125 1.56 -5.38 2.42
N VAL A 126 1.08 -5.36 3.66
CA VAL A 126 0.66 -4.14 4.35
C VAL A 126 1.79 -3.58 5.19
N ASN A 127 1.68 -2.30 5.57
CA ASN A 127 2.68 -1.54 6.31
C ASN A 127 4.09 -1.58 5.66
N PRO A 128 4.49 -0.57 4.86
CA PRO A 128 5.81 -0.52 4.22
C PRO A 128 7.00 -0.50 5.20
N GLU A 129 6.82 -0.04 6.44
CA GLU A 129 7.88 0.02 7.46
C GLU A 129 8.10 -1.32 8.16
N GLN A 130 7.02 -2.10 8.32
CA GLN A 130 7.04 -3.45 8.90
C GLN A 130 6.18 -4.38 8.03
N PRO A 131 6.71 -4.86 6.89
CA PRO A 131 5.91 -5.58 5.91
C PRO A 131 5.34 -6.89 6.45
N VAL A 132 4.01 -7.00 6.45
CA VAL A 132 3.29 -8.24 6.76
C VAL A 132 2.46 -8.65 5.56
N GLN A 133 2.57 -9.90 5.14
CA GLN A 133 1.70 -10.50 4.14
C GLN A 133 0.63 -11.35 4.83
N PHE A 134 -0.62 -11.03 4.55
CA PHE A 134 -1.79 -11.82 4.93
C PHE A 134 -2.16 -12.81 3.82
N THR A 135 -3.09 -13.70 4.11
CA THR A 135 -3.72 -14.51 3.07
C THR A 135 -4.76 -13.65 2.34
N TYR A 136 -4.59 -13.47 1.04
CA TYR A 136 -5.55 -12.75 0.20
C TYR A 136 -6.93 -13.43 0.23
N THR A 137 -7.99 -12.64 0.36
CA THR A 137 -9.36 -13.16 0.36
C THR A 137 -9.83 -13.44 -1.05
N TRP A 138 -11.10 -13.84 -1.19
CA TRP A 138 -11.77 -14.04 -2.47
C TRP A 138 -13.06 -13.23 -2.54
N ALA A 139 -13.06 -12.02 -1.96
CA ALA A 139 -14.21 -11.11 -2.01
C ALA A 139 -14.56 -10.70 -3.45
N SER A 140 -13.54 -10.40 -4.26
CA SER A 140 -13.68 -9.89 -5.64
C SER A 140 -13.63 -10.97 -6.73
N MET A 141 -13.35 -12.23 -6.38
CA MET A 141 -13.06 -13.29 -7.35
C MET A 141 -13.29 -14.68 -6.78
N THR A 142 -13.12 -15.74 -7.58
CA THR A 142 -13.18 -17.10 -7.04
C THR A 142 -11.97 -17.41 -6.16
N GLN A 143 -12.13 -18.33 -5.19
CA GLN A 143 -11.01 -18.76 -4.34
C GLN A 143 -9.81 -19.32 -5.14
N LYS A 144 -10.06 -19.96 -6.30
CA LYS A 144 -8.99 -20.43 -7.18
C LYS A 144 -8.20 -19.25 -7.77
N GLN A 145 -8.90 -18.23 -8.27
CA GLN A 145 -8.25 -17.03 -8.83
C GLN A 145 -7.46 -16.30 -7.75
N SER A 146 -8.00 -16.14 -6.54
CA SER A 146 -7.30 -15.50 -5.42
C SER A 146 -6.00 -16.21 -5.06
N LYS A 147 -6.03 -17.55 -4.95
CA LYS A 147 -4.82 -18.36 -4.71
C LYS A 147 -3.79 -18.22 -5.82
N ASP A 148 -4.25 -18.13 -7.06
CA ASP A 148 -3.41 -17.94 -8.24
C ASP A 148 -2.74 -16.56 -8.24
N VAL A 149 -3.47 -15.49 -7.90
CA VAL A 149 -2.95 -14.13 -7.73
C VAL A 149 -1.93 -14.09 -6.59
N GLN A 150 -2.29 -14.61 -5.42
CA GLN A 150 -1.40 -14.67 -4.26
C GLN A 150 -0.10 -15.45 -4.55
N LYS A 151 -0.20 -16.53 -5.32
CA LYS A 151 0.95 -17.33 -5.75
C LYS A 151 1.88 -16.53 -6.67
N SER A 152 1.34 -15.75 -7.61
CA SER A 152 2.16 -14.89 -8.48
C SER A 152 2.98 -13.88 -7.66
N PHE A 153 2.36 -13.23 -6.68
CA PHE A 153 3.08 -12.33 -5.77
C PHE A 153 4.12 -13.05 -4.92
N ASN A 154 3.80 -14.24 -4.39
CA ASN A 154 4.77 -15.01 -3.61
C ASN A 154 6.02 -15.35 -4.44
N GLN A 155 5.84 -15.78 -5.69
CA GLN A 155 6.94 -16.09 -6.59
C GLN A 155 7.79 -14.86 -6.91
N PHE A 156 7.14 -13.72 -7.19
CA PHE A 156 7.80 -12.44 -7.39
C PHE A 156 8.59 -12.00 -6.15
N ALA A 157 7.94 -11.98 -4.98
CA ALA A 157 8.52 -11.53 -3.73
C ALA A 157 9.72 -12.40 -3.32
N ASP A 158 9.64 -13.72 -3.54
CA ASP A 158 10.74 -14.64 -3.24
C ASP A 158 11.89 -14.47 -4.24
N ARG A 159 11.61 -14.23 -5.53
CA ARG A 159 12.61 -13.95 -6.58
C ARG A 159 13.44 -12.72 -6.25
N TYR A 160 12.81 -11.63 -5.82
CA TYR A 160 13.50 -10.39 -5.43
C TYR A 160 13.86 -10.33 -3.95
N GLN A 161 13.71 -11.44 -3.21
CA GLN A 161 14.10 -11.57 -1.80
C GLN A 161 13.45 -10.50 -0.90
N ILE A 162 12.19 -10.17 -1.16
CA ILE A 162 11.39 -9.22 -0.39
C ILE A 162 11.15 -9.78 1.01
N GLN A 163 11.66 -9.05 2.00
CA GLN A 163 11.53 -9.38 3.42
C GLN A 163 10.13 -9.04 3.90
N ARG A 164 9.46 -10.00 4.53
CA ARG A 164 8.10 -9.85 5.04
C ARG A 164 7.78 -10.92 6.07
N ALA A 165 7.03 -10.56 7.10
CA ALA A 165 6.36 -11.54 7.93
C ALA A 165 5.16 -12.12 7.16
N LYS A 166 4.72 -13.33 7.55
CA LYS A 166 3.55 -13.99 6.94
C LYS A 166 2.59 -14.42 8.05
N THR A 167 1.30 -14.33 7.75
CA THR A 167 0.21 -14.82 8.60
C THR A 167 -0.84 -15.53 7.76
N ASP A 168 -1.50 -16.52 8.36
CA ASP A 168 -2.63 -17.23 7.74
C ASP A 168 -3.96 -16.48 7.93
N LEU A 169 -3.98 -15.40 8.71
CA LEU A 169 -5.12 -14.50 8.80
C LEU A 169 -5.46 -13.95 7.41
N MET A 170 -6.75 -13.90 7.13
CA MET A 170 -7.30 -13.47 5.86
C MET A 170 -7.65 -11.99 5.89
N ILE A 171 -7.09 -11.21 4.97
CA ILE A 171 -7.52 -9.82 4.73
C ILE A 171 -7.05 -9.40 3.34
N ASP A 172 -7.86 -8.58 2.67
CA ASP A 172 -7.38 -7.79 1.54
C ASP A 172 -6.67 -6.57 2.10
N GLY A 173 -5.49 -6.24 1.57
CA GLY A 173 -4.75 -5.06 2.02
C GLY A 173 -5.54 -3.74 1.91
N GLY A 174 -6.53 -3.64 1.01
CA GLY A 174 -7.43 -2.48 0.91
C GLY A 174 -8.39 -2.38 2.09
N ASN A 175 -8.64 -3.48 2.80
CA ASN A 175 -9.33 -3.47 4.08
C ASN A 175 -8.42 -3.17 5.27
N LEU A 176 -7.20 -2.68 5.06
CA LEU A 176 -6.29 -2.30 6.14
C LEU A 176 -5.74 -0.89 5.93
N VAL A 177 -6.06 -0.01 6.87
CA VAL A 177 -5.53 1.35 6.93
C VAL A 177 -4.70 1.53 8.19
N ASP A 178 -3.40 1.70 8.02
CA ASP A 178 -2.45 1.94 9.10
C ASP A 178 -1.76 3.31 8.98
N ASP A 179 -1.13 3.74 10.07
CA ASP A 179 -0.38 5.00 10.15
C ASP A 179 1.14 4.80 10.03
N TYR A 180 1.58 3.64 9.54
CA TYR A 180 2.98 3.16 9.51
C TYR A 180 3.64 3.01 10.88
N ALA A 181 2.89 3.19 11.97
CA ALA A 181 3.39 3.08 13.32
C ALA A 181 2.60 2.04 14.11
N SER A 182 1.57 2.45 14.83
CA SER A 182 0.91 1.60 15.84
C SER A 182 -0.61 1.67 15.81
N ARG A 183 -1.21 2.31 14.80
CA ARG A 183 -2.67 2.42 14.66
C ARG A 183 -3.12 1.72 13.40
N VAL A 184 -4.13 0.87 13.53
CA VAL A 184 -4.69 0.07 12.45
C VAL A 184 -6.20 0.21 12.43
N ILE A 185 -6.76 0.30 11.23
CA ILE A 185 -8.20 0.31 10.98
C ILE A 185 -8.50 -0.78 9.97
N THR A 186 -9.54 -1.56 10.25
CA THR A 186 -10.16 -2.54 9.34
C THR A 186 -11.68 -2.40 9.43
N THR A 187 -12.42 -3.18 8.65
CA THR A 187 -13.87 -3.36 8.84
C THR A 187 -14.21 -4.67 9.54
N THR A 188 -15.50 -4.84 9.90
CA THR A 188 -16.07 -6.10 10.41
C THR A 188 -15.84 -7.28 9.48
N ARG A 189 -15.57 -7.05 8.18
CA ARG A 189 -15.23 -8.13 7.24
C ARG A 189 -14.02 -8.96 7.67
N PHE A 190 -13.02 -8.34 8.31
CA PHE A 190 -11.89 -9.08 8.88
C PHE A 190 -12.34 -10.07 9.97
N MET A 191 -13.37 -9.72 10.75
CA MET A 191 -13.93 -10.63 11.75
C MET A 191 -14.64 -11.81 11.09
N GLU A 192 -15.43 -11.53 10.06
CA GLU A 192 -16.21 -12.53 9.32
C GLU A 192 -15.30 -13.54 8.61
N ASP A 193 -14.31 -13.05 7.84
CA ASP A 193 -13.40 -13.90 7.06
C ASP A 193 -12.49 -14.78 7.94
N ASN A 194 -12.29 -14.42 9.20
CA ASN A 194 -11.45 -15.16 10.15
C ASN A 194 -12.23 -15.84 11.28
N GLU A 195 -13.57 -15.76 11.26
CA GLU A 195 -14.46 -16.30 12.30
C GLU A 195 -14.11 -15.80 13.73
N LEU A 196 -13.74 -14.53 13.86
CA LEU A 196 -13.29 -13.92 15.12
C LEU A 196 -14.38 -13.06 15.77
N SER A 197 -14.43 -13.05 17.10
CA SER A 197 -15.14 -11.99 17.83
C SER A 197 -14.38 -10.66 17.73
N TYR A 198 -15.06 -9.55 18.04
CA TYR A 198 -14.47 -8.21 18.02
C TYR A 198 -13.19 -8.10 18.88
N ASN A 199 -13.18 -8.71 20.07
CA ASN A 199 -12.01 -8.65 20.95
C ASN A 199 -10.86 -9.52 20.42
N GLU A 200 -11.16 -10.70 19.89
CA GLU A 200 -10.14 -11.58 19.29
C GLU A 200 -9.52 -10.90 18.07
N ALA A 201 -10.33 -10.36 17.16
CA ALA A 201 -9.85 -9.61 16.00
C ALA A 201 -8.91 -8.47 16.38
N LYS A 202 -9.25 -7.67 17.40
CA LYS A 202 -8.35 -6.61 17.89
C LYS A 202 -7.05 -7.18 18.46
N GLN A 203 -7.07 -8.29 19.17
CA GLN A 203 -5.84 -8.88 19.71
C GLN A 203 -4.95 -9.45 18.60
N GLU A 204 -5.53 -10.16 17.63
CA GLU A 204 -4.80 -10.72 16.49
C GLU A 204 -4.12 -9.63 15.66
N LEU A 205 -4.82 -8.52 15.37
CA LEU A 205 -4.24 -7.38 14.65
C LEU A 205 -3.11 -6.72 15.44
N LYS A 206 -3.27 -6.54 16.76
CA LYS A 206 -2.20 -5.98 17.62
C LYS A 206 -0.97 -6.88 17.64
N ALA A 207 -1.15 -8.19 17.78
CA ALA A 207 -0.06 -9.15 17.80
C ALA A 207 0.65 -9.24 16.44
N THR A 208 -0.11 -9.29 15.35
CA THR A 208 0.40 -9.48 13.99
C THR A 208 1.13 -8.23 13.46
N LEU A 209 0.61 -7.04 13.77
CA LEU A 209 1.09 -5.77 13.20
C LEU A 209 1.87 -4.90 14.19
N GLY A 210 2.06 -5.37 15.42
CA GLY A 210 2.65 -4.56 16.50
C GLY A 210 1.81 -3.33 16.87
N ALA A 211 0.51 -3.33 16.53
CA ALA A 211 -0.37 -2.20 16.77
C ALA A 211 -0.71 -2.05 18.27
N THR A 212 -0.93 -0.81 18.69
CA THR A 212 -1.39 -0.48 20.06
C THR A 212 -2.88 -0.12 20.08
N GLU A 213 -3.37 0.53 19.03
CA GLU A 213 -4.75 0.95 18.86
C GLU A 213 -5.32 0.36 17.57
N VAL A 214 -6.52 -0.19 17.65
CA VAL A 214 -7.20 -0.84 16.52
C VAL A 214 -8.64 -0.39 16.49
N ALA A 215 -9.14 0.03 15.33
CA ALA A 215 -10.55 0.26 15.07
C ALA A 215 -11.10 -0.79 14.08
N ILE A 216 -12.33 -1.25 14.34
CA ILE A 216 -13.05 -2.16 13.44
C ILE A 216 -14.37 -1.50 13.04
N LEU A 217 -14.45 -0.99 11.81
CA LEU A 217 -15.58 -0.22 11.31
C LEU A 217 -16.69 -1.12 10.74
N GLU A 218 -17.93 -0.65 10.83
CA GLU A 218 -18.99 -1.13 9.92
C GLU A 218 -18.65 -0.63 8.50
N PRO A 219 -18.61 -1.48 7.47
CA PRO A 219 -18.25 -1.06 6.12
C PRO A 219 -19.36 -0.22 5.47
N ASP A 220 -18.99 0.69 4.56
CA ASP A 220 -19.95 1.47 3.77
C ASP A 220 -20.34 0.80 2.43
N GLU A 221 -19.78 -0.38 2.17
CA GLU A 221 -20.00 -1.24 1.00
C GLU A 221 -19.86 -2.71 1.44
N GLU A 222 -20.71 -3.62 0.95
CA GLU A 222 -20.82 -4.98 1.51
C GLU A 222 -19.87 -6.01 0.86
N VAL A 223 -19.57 -5.89 -0.44
CA VAL A 223 -18.86 -6.93 -1.20
C VAL A 223 -17.38 -6.98 -0.85
N LEU A 224 -16.67 -5.88 -1.04
CA LEU A 224 -15.25 -5.75 -0.70
C LEU A 224 -15.10 -5.33 0.75
N ALA A 225 -15.95 -4.41 1.22
CA ALA A 225 -15.94 -3.91 2.60
C ALA A 225 -14.57 -3.35 3.01
N HIS A 226 -13.89 -2.64 2.10
CA HIS A 226 -12.55 -2.10 2.32
C HIS A 226 -12.56 -0.78 3.10
N SER A 227 -11.78 -0.72 4.18
CA SER A 227 -11.60 0.50 4.98
C SER A 227 -10.81 1.61 4.26
N ASP A 228 -10.02 1.31 3.22
CA ASP A 228 -9.24 2.32 2.49
C ASP A 228 -10.07 3.21 1.54
N GLY A 229 -11.33 2.84 1.30
CA GLY A 229 -12.35 3.73 0.72
C GLY A 229 -12.98 4.65 1.76
N MET A 230 -12.92 4.30 3.05
CA MET A 230 -13.62 5.00 4.14
C MET A 230 -12.76 6.04 4.85
N VAL A 231 -11.48 5.71 5.09
CA VAL A 231 -10.59 6.48 5.97
C VAL A 231 -9.16 6.54 5.47
N SER A 232 -8.44 7.59 5.85
CA SER A 232 -7.02 7.76 5.50
C SER A 232 -6.25 8.54 6.55
N TRP A 233 -5.16 7.96 7.07
CA TRP A 233 -4.20 8.67 7.91
C TRP A 233 -3.36 9.60 7.03
N VAL A 234 -3.59 10.91 7.13
CA VAL A 234 -2.90 11.90 6.28
C VAL A 234 -1.76 12.61 7.00
N ASP A 235 -1.65 12.43 8.31
CA ASP A 235 -0.57 12.95 9.15
C ASP A 235 -0.47 12.12 10.44
N LYS A 236 0.59 12.35 11.23
CA LYS A 236 0.88 11.62 12.48
C LYS A 236 -0.28 11.63 13.48
N ASN A 237 -1.19 12.60 13.44
CA ASN A 237 -2.35 12.59 14.34
C ASN A 237 -3.64 13.07 13.69
N THR A 238 -3.73 12.97 12.36
CA THR A 238 -4.90 13.40 11.61
C THR A 238 -5.44 12.26 10.76
N LEU A 239 -6.66 11.83 11.09
CA LEU A 239 -7.43 10.84 10.35
C LEU A 239 -8.51 11.55 9.54
N LEU A 240 -8.57 11.26 8.26
CA LEU A 240 -9.71 11.64 7.42
C LEU A 240 -10.70 10.50 7.36
N VAL A 241 -11.99 10.83 7.28
CA VAL A 241 -13.10 9.89 7.10
C VAL A 241 -14.11 10.49 6.12
N ASN A 242 -14.75 9.67 5.31
CA ASN A 242 -15.83 10.14 4.43
C ASN A 242 -16.98 10.75 5.24
N ASP A 243 -17.62 11.78 4.68
CA ASP A 243 -18.79 12.43 5.26
C ASP A 243 -20.05 11.58 5.05
N TYR A 244 -20.41 10.82 6.07
CA TYR A 244 -21.61 9.99 6.09
C TYR A 244 -22.86 10.73 6.61
N SER A 245 -22.89 12.06 6.61
CA SER A 245 -24.03 12.85 7.14
C SER A 245 -25.38 12.54 6.49
N LYS A 246 -25.40 12.03 5.26
CA LYS A 246 -26.60 11.54 4.56
C LYS A 246 -27.21 10.29 5.23
N ASN A 247 -26.44 9.55 6.03
CA ASN A 247 -26.89 8.41 6.84
C ASN A 247 -26.46 8.60 8.31
N PRO A 248 -27.23 9.37 9.12
CA PRO A 248 -26.81 9.74 10.47
C PRO A 248 -26.58 8.58 11.45
N SER A 249 -27.29 7.46 11.31
CA SER A 249 -27.09 6.27 12.15
C SER A 249 -25.76 5.61 11.83
N PHE A 250 -25.47 5.37 10.56
CA PHE A 250 -24.19 4.82 10.10
C PHE A 250 -23.02 5.73 10.49
N ARG A 251 -23.13 7.04 10.23
CA ARG A 251 -22.14 8.04 10.67
C ARG A 251 -21.87 7.95 12.16
N SER A 252 -22.90 7.80 12.98
CA SER A 252 -22.75 7.72 14.44
C SER A 252 -22.00 6.45 14.87
N ILE A 253 -22.21 5.32 14.19
CA ILE A 253 -21.50 4.06 14.42
C ILE A 253 -20.01 4.23 14.09
N VAL A 254 -19.69 4.66 12.87
CA VAL A 254 -18.31 4.88 12.40
C VAL A 254 -17.57 5.87 13.30
N MET A 255 -18.15 7.05 13.54
CA MET A 255 -17.50 8.09 14.33
C MET A 255 -17.32 7.69 15.80
N LYS A 256 -18.22 6.88 16.37
CA LYS A 256 -18.08 6.36 17.73
C LYS A 256 -16.92 5.39 17.82
N GLU A 257 -16.81 4.43 16.89
CA GLU A 257 -15.69 3.48 16.86
C GLU A 257 -14.36 4.22 16.71
N LEU A 258 -14.25 5.14 15.75
CA LEU A 258 -13.02 5.91 15.51
C LEU A 258 -12.60 6.74 16.74
N LYS A 259 -13.53 7.47 17.36
CA LYS A 259 -13.24 8.30 18.55
C LYS A 259 -12.89 7.46 19.78
N THR A 260 -13.49 6.29 19.92
CA THR A 260 -13.21 5.37 21.04
C THR A 260 -11.85 4.71 20.87
N SER A 261 -11.53 4.29 19.65
CA SER A 261 -10.29 3.58 19.33
C SER A 261 -9.08 4.52 19.22
N PHE A 262 -9.28 5.79 18.85
CA PHE A 262 -8.22 6.79 18.67
C PHE A 262 -8.54 8.11 19.41
N PRO A 263 -8.57 8.11 20.76
CA PRO A 263 -9.05 9.25 21.55
C PRO A 263 -8.19 10.51 21.39
N THR A 264 -6.94 10.38 20.94
CA THR A 264 -6.03 11.52 20.72
C THR A 264 -6.05 12.04 19.29
N ALA A 265 -6.63 11.30 18.34
CA ALA A 265 -6.57 11.65 16.92
C ALA A 265 -7.53 12.81 16.57
N LYS A 266 -7.06 13.72 15.71
CA LYS A 266 -7.94 14.69 15.04
C LYS A 266 -8.65 13.96 13.90
N ILE A 267 -9.96 13.78 14.02
CA ILE A 267 -10.77 13.15 12.98
C ILE A 267 -11.50 14.24 12.18
N VAL A 268 -11.35 14.22 10.86
CA VAL A 268 -11.91 15.25 9.96
C VAL A 268 -12.73 14.57 8.86
N GLU A 269 -13.96 15.04 8.68
CA GLU A 269 -14.86 14.53 7.64
C GLU A 269 -14.56 15.19 6.29
N VAL A 270 -14.59 14.38 5.22
CA VAL A 270 -14.31 14.77 3.83
C VAL A 270 -15.53 14.46 2.98
N PRO A 271 -16.02 15.39 2.13
CA PRO A 271 -17.19 15.12 1.30
C PRO A 271 -16.95 13.92 0.36
N VAL A 272 -17.98 13.10 0.19
CA VAL A 272 -17.98 11.97 -0.73
C VAL A 272 -19.29 11.95 -1.52
N GLU A 273 -19.21 11.55 -2.78
CA GLU A 273 -20.37 11.26 -3.62
C GLU A 273 -20.08 10.01 -4.45
N TYR A 274 -20.85 8.95 -4.23
CA TYR A 274 -20.65 7.68 -4.92
C TYR A 274 -21.34 7.70 -6.29
N LYS A 275 -20.60 7.31 -7.33
CA LYS A 275 -21.14 7.16 -8.69
C LYS A 275 -21.27 5.69 -9.05
N THR A 276 -22.49 5.21 -9.21
CA THR A 276 -22.78 3.83 -9.66
C THR A 276 -22.41 3.60 -11.12
N ASN A 277 -21.94 2.40 -11.44
CA ASN A 277 -21.69 2.00 -12.83
C ASN A 277 -22.98 1.78 -13.63
N PRO A 278 -22.97 2.02 -14.96
CA PRO A 278 -24.03 1.55 -15.83
C PRO A 278 -24.14 0.01 -15.80
N LYS A 279 -25.36 -0.50 -15.97
CA LYS A 279 -25.61 -1.95 -16.09
C LYS A 279 -24.72 -2.57 -17.18
N GLY A 280 -24.13 -3.74 -16.88
CA GLY A 280 -23.23 -4.47 -17.79
C GLY A 280 -21.77 -3.98 -17.78
N GLN A 281 -21.42 -2.99 -16.95
CA GLN A 281 -20.03 -2.55 -16.75
C GLN A 281 -19.58 -2.85 -15.33
N TRP A 282 -18.51 -3.63 -15.19
CA TRP A 282 -17.88 -3.94 -13.91
C TRP A 282 -18.89 -4.41 -12.85
N GLU A 283 -19.75 -5.36 -13.22
CA GLU A 283 -20.76 -5.91 -12.32
C GLU A 283 -20.10 -6.79 -11.24
N GLY A 284 -20.64 -6.73 -10.02
CA GLY A 284 -20.22 -7.56 -8.90
C GLY A 284 -19.62 -6.80 -7.72
N PHE A 285 -19.23 -5.54 -7.91
CA PHE A 285 -18.75 -4.64 -6.85
C PHE A 285 -19.14 -3.19 -7.17
N GLU A 286 -19.16 -2.34 -6.14
CA GLU A 286 -19.43 -0.91 -6.29
C GLU A 286 -18.26 -0.17 -6.93
N SER A 287 -18.57 0.93 -7.60
CA SER A 287 -17.56 1.81 -8.19
C SER A 287 -16.86 2.65 -7.13
N ALA A 288 -15.54 2.84 -7.28
CA ALA A 288 -14.77 3.75 -6.42
C ALA A 288 -14.83 5.21 -6.89
N CYS A 289 -15.61 5.52 -7.93
CA CYS A 289 -15.71 6.88 -8.45
C CYS A 289 -16.33 7.82 -7.41
N GLY A 290 -15.57 8.86 -7.07
CA GLY A 290 -15.94 9.87 -6.07
C GLY A 290 -15.35 9.62 -4.68
N VAL A 291 -14.59 8.55 -4.48
CA VAL A 291 -13.95 8.21 -3.20
C VAL A 291 -12.53 8.81 -3.13
N ASN A 292 -12.43 10.09 -2.75
CA ASN A 292 -11.12 10.78 -2.70
C ASN A 292 -10.18 10.23 -1.62
N LEU A 293 -10.70 9.51 -0.61
CA LEU A 293 -9.90 8.93 0.46
C LEU A 293 -9.16 7.64 0.08
N ASN A 294 -9.46 7.05 -1.09
CA ASN A 294 -8.68 5.96 -1.69
C ASN A 294 -7.33 6.47 -2.25
N ALA A 295 -6.62 7.23 -1.41
CA ALA A 295 -5.40 7.98 -1.68
C ALA A 295 -4.17 7.26 -1.12
N THR A 296 -3.08 7.27 -1.88
CA THR A 296 -1.79 6.73 -1.43
C THR A 296 -1.05 7.79 -0.62
N VAL A 297 -0.79 7.54 0.66
CA VAL A 297 -0.06 8.45 1.56
C VAL A 297 1.38 7.96 1.73
N THR A 298 2.39 8.74 1.39
CA THR A 298 3.81 8.38 1.61
C THR A 298 4.40 9.18 2.77
N HIS A 299 5.72 9.07 3.01
CA HIS A 299 6.40 9.88 4.02
C HIS A 299 6.15 11.38 3.82
N ASN A 300 6.19 11.85 2.58
CA ASN A 300 6.20 13.28 2.27
C ASN A 300 5.06 13.73 1.35
N ASN A 301 4.34 12.80 0.71
CA ASN A 301 3.31 13.11 -0.30
C ASN A 301 1.98 12.41 -0.02
N ILE A 302 0.90 12.93 -0.59
CA ILE A 302 -0.40 12.26 -0.66
C ILE A 302 -0.88 12.35 -2.10
N TYR A 303 -1.07 11.20 -2.74
CA TYR A 303 -1.61 11.05 -4.08
C TYR A 303 -3.12 10.85 -3.99
N VAL A 304 -3.88 11.91 -4.23
CA VAL A 304 -5.34 11.94 -4.04
C VAL A 304 -6.03 11.69 -5.39
N PRO A 305 -6.88 10.64 -5.52
CA PRO A 305 -7.66 10.45 -6.73
C PRO A 305 -8.69 11.57 -6.90
N THR A 306 -8.89 12.00 -8.14
CA THR A 306 -9.93 12.93 -8.58
C THR A 306 -10.67 12.33 -9.77
N PHE A 307 -11.94 12.67 -9.92
CA PHE A 307 -12.87 11.97 -10.81
C PHE A 307 -13.66 12.92 -11.74
N ASN A 308 -13.28 14.20 -11.79
CA ASN A 308 -14.03 15.25 -12.47
C ASN A 308 -15.45 15.40 -11.88
N MET A 309 -15.55 15.29 -10.55
CA MET A 309 -16.81 15.38 -9.80
C MET A 309 -16.87 16.68 -8.98
N PRO A 310 -18.08 17.24 -8.74
CA PRO A 310 -18.22 18.54 -8.09
C PRO A 310 -17.57 18.66 -6.69
N HIS A 311 -17.43 17.56 -5.96
CA HIS A 311 -16.87 17.57 -4.61
C HIS A 311 -15.34 17.47 -4.55
N ASP A 312 -14.67 17.11 -5.65
CA ASP A 312 -13.21 16.85 -5.70
C ASP A 312 -12.40 18.04 -5.14
N GLU A 313 -12.71 19.26 -5.57
CA GLU A 313 -11.98 20.47 -5.13
C GLU A 313 -12.15 20.75 -3.62
N LYS A 314 -13.35 20.45 -3.09
CA LYS A 314 -13.61 20.59 -1.65
C LYS A 314 -12.85 19.52 -0.86
N ALA A 315 -12.83 18.28 -1.35
CA ALA A 315 -12.06 17.20 -0.75
C ALA A 315 -10.56 17.53 -0.72
N LEU A 316 -9.99 17.95 -1.86
CA LEU A 316 -8.59 18.37 -1.96
C LEU A 316 -8.25 19.53 -1.01
N THR A 317 -9.14 20.52 -0.89
CA THR A 317 -8.95 21.65 0.03
C THR A 317 -8.89 21.19 1.48
N ILE A 318 -9.82 20.33 1.90
CA ILE A 318 -9.84 19.78 3.27
C ILE A 318 -8.58 18.95 3.53
N ILE A 319 -8.18 18.08 2.60
CA ILE A 319 -6.97 17.25 2.76
C ILE A 319 -5.74 18.16 2.94
N LYS A 320 -5.55 19.16 2.05
CA LYS A 320 -4.43 20.12 2.12
C LYS A 320 -4.37 20.91 3.44
N GLN A 321 -5.51 21.26 4.02
CA GLN A 321 -5.57 22.00 5.29
C GLN A 321 -5.25 21.14 6.52
N ASN A 322 -5.19 19.83 6.37
CA ASN A 322 -5.14 18.87 7.47
C ASN A 322 -3.89 17.96 7.46
N THR A 323 -2.91 18.28 6.62
CA THR A 323 -1.64 17.54 6.50
C THR A 323 -0.48 18.50 6.29
N SER A 324 0.72 18.13 6.76
CA SER A 324 1.97 18.78 6.36
C SER A 324 2.56 18.25 5.04
N LYS A 325 2.00 17.16 4.49
CA LYS A 325 2.50 16.49 3.29
C LYS A 325 2.10 17.25 2.02
N LYS A 326 2.85 17.05 0.95
CA LYS A 326 2.51 17.59 -0.37
C LYS A 326 1.34 16.80 -0.96
N VAL A 327 0.22 17.48 -1.22
CA VAL A 327 -0.95 16.88 -1.86
C VAL A 327 -0.86 16.98 -3.38
N ILE A 328 -0.92 15.85 -4.07
CA ILE A 328 -0.82 15.69 -5.52
C ILE A 328 -2.12 15.05 -6.01
N SER A 329 -2.86 15.74 -6.87
CA SER A 329 -4.07 15.16 -7.48
C SER A 329 -3.70 14.20 -8.62
N VAL A 330 -4.47 13.12 -8.73
CA VAL A 330 -4.32 12.09 -9.76
C VAL A 330 -5.67 11.82 -10.38
N ASN A 331 -5.82 12.05 -11.69
CA ASN A 331 -7.07 11.73 -12.37
C ASN A 331 -7.25 10.20 -12.44
N ALA A 332 -8.27 9.70 -11.76
CA ALA A 332 -8.62 8.29 -11.66
C ALA A 332 -9.98 7.96 -12.31
N GLU A 333 -10.59 8.91 -13.06
CA GLU A 333 -11.91 8.76 -13.68
C GLU A 333 -12.04 7.49 -14.54
N ASN A 334 -10.96 7.11 -15.23
CA ASN A 334 -10.95 5.97 -16.13
C ASN A 334 -10.73 4.61 -15.45
N VAL A 335 -10.30 4.59 -14.18
CA VAL A 335 -10.03 3.34 -13.44
C VAL A 335 -11.01 3.11 -12.29
N CYS A 336 -11.57 4.18 -11.72
CA CYS A 336 -12.54 4.10 -10.63
C CYS A 336 -13.79 3.23 -10.91
N PRO A 337 -14.30 3.09 -12.15
CA PRO A 337 -15.41 2.19 -12.42
C PRO A 337 -15.08 0.73 -12.09
N MET A 338 -13.80 0.35 -12.02
CA MET A 338 -13.36 -1.01 -11.74
C MET A 338 -13.30 -1.34 -10.24
N GLY A 339 -13.85 -0.48 -9.38
CA GLY A 339 -14.01 -0.76 -7.94
C GLY A 339 -12.87 -0.30 -7.05
N GLY A 340 -11.82 0.29 -7.61
CA GLY A 340 -10.71 0.87 -6.85
C GLY A 340 -10.05 2.02 -7.60
N SER A 341 -9.15 2.75 -6.94
CA SER A 341 -8.43 3.86 -7.56
C SER A 341 -6.95 3.89 -7.16
N VAL A 342 -6.41 5.06 -6.83
CA VAL A 342 -4.98 5.30 -6.63
C VAL A 342 -4.39 4.36 -5.57
N ARG A 343 -5.02 4.23 -4.40
CA ARG A 343 -4.49 3.38 -3.33
C ARG A 343 -4.59 1.89 -3.65
N CYS A 344 -5.74 1.42 -4.15
CA CYS A 344 -5.94 0.01 -4.49
C CYS A 344 -4.95 -0.49 -5.55
N LEU A 345 -4.59 0.37 -6.51
CA LEU A 345 -3.64 0.05 -7.58
C LEU A 345 -2.16 0.11 -7.14
N THR A 346 -1.88 0.44 -5.88
CA THR A 346 -0.53 0.76 -5.42
C THR A 346 -0.09 -0.09 -4.24
N TRP A 347 1.03 -0.79 -4.41
CA TRP A 347 1.78 -1.36 -3.29
C TRP A 347 2.88 -0.41 -2.84
N GLN A 348 2.86 -0.04 -1.56
CA GLN A 348 3.85 0.84 -0.96
C GLN A 348 4.98 0.02 -0.35
N VAL A 349 6.22 0.41 -0.62
CA VAL A 349 7.42 -0.30 -0.18
C VAL A 349 8.44 0.72 0.32
N ALA A 350 9.07 0.44 1.46
CA ALA A 350 10.15 1.26 2.02
C ALA A 350 11.41 0.41 2.28
N GLY A 351 12.48 1.09 2.70
CA GLY A 351 13.74 0.48 3.12
C GLY A 351 14.38 -0.46 2.08
N ASP A 352 15.04 -1.51 2.56
CA ASP A 352 15.78 -2.47 1.72
C ASP A 352 14.93 -3.12 0.63
N ASN A 353 13.64 -3.36 0.89
CA ASN A 353 12.72 -3.92 -0.10
C ASN A 353 12.53 -2.95 -1.29
N ALA A 354 12.41 -1.65 -1.02
CA ALA A 354 12.33 -0.64 -2.07
C ALA A 354 13.63 -0.58 -2.88
N VAL A 355 14.79 -0.65 -2.20
CA VAL A 355 16.10 -0.67 -2.87
C VAL A 355 16.21 -1.84 -3.83
N LYS A 356 15.85 -3.06 -3.39
CA LYS A 356 15.92 -4.27 -4.22
C LYS A 356 15.13 -4.13 -5.52
N LEU A 357 13.89 -3.65 -5.44
CA LEU A 357 13.03 -3.48 -6.61
C LEU A 357 13.49 -2.36 -7.54
N ILE A 358 13.97 -1.24 -6.97
CA ILE A 358 14.55 -0.14 -7.76
C ILE A 358 15.79 -0.63 -8.53
N GLN A 359 16.67 -1.41 -7.89
CA GLN A 359 17.85 -1.94 -8.56
C GLN A 359 17.49 -3.00 -9.60
N ALA A 360 16.50 -3.85 -9.33
CA ALA A 360 15.99 -4.81 -10.31
C ALA A 360 15.49 -4.11 -11.58
N ALA A 361 14.74 -3.02 -11.46
CA ALA A 361 14.26 -2.25 -12.62
C ALA A 361 15.40 -1.58 -13.43
N ARG A 362 16.53 -1.25 -12.78
CA ARG A 362 17.72 -0.69 -13.45
C ARG A 362 18.54 -1.73 -14.20
N HIS A 363 18.61 -2.94 -13.66
CA HIS A 363 19.41 -4.05 -14.16
C HIS A 363 18.53 -5.01 -14.94
N LYS A 364 18.25 -4.64 -16.20
CA LYS A 364 17.46 -5.39 -17.17
C LYS A 364 17.74 -6.90 -17.16
#